data_AF-A0A326TTV7-F1
#
_entry.id   AF-A0A326TTV7-F1
#
_cell.length_a   1.000
_cell.length_b   1.000
_cell.length_c   1.000
_cell.angle_alpha   90.00
_cell.angle_beta   90.00
_cell.angle_gamma   90.00
#
_symmetry.space_group_name_H-M   'P 1'
#
loop_
_entity.id
_entity.type
_entity.pdbx_description
1 polymer ?
#
loop_
_entity_poly.entity_id
_entity_poly.type
_entity_poly.pdbx_seq_one_letter_code
_entity_poly.pdbx_strand_id
1 'polypeptide(L)'
;MTSITPIEKRRGRPRAQMPALPDEILSGMSALEKEHFEYFLYAYEQAYERRYGRLTPTARINITQAGLDYIHLLRLQGEQFQSRKLVSQARQHPGVQLRAWLAAAGLQERDIEQPKQTDEAADTREALLKLAAR
;
A
#
# COMPACT_ATOMS: atom_id res chain seq x y z
N MET A 1 8.99 -10.80 -33.19
CA MET A 1 9.92 -9.69 -33.46
C MET A 1 9.31 -8.44 -32.86
N THR A 2 9.73 -8.04 -31.67
CA THR A 2 9.14 -6.90 -30.94
C THR A 2 9.96 -5.66 -31.26
N SER A 3 9.36 -4.71 -31.98
CA SER A 3 9.98 -3.45 -32.38
C SER A 3 10.20 -2.56 -31.15
N ILE A 4 11.47 -2.30 -30.82
CA ILE A 4 11.86 -1.31 -29.82
C ILE A 4 11.82 0.06 -30.50
N THR A 5 10.83 0.89 -30.18
CA THR A 5 10.73 2.27 -30.67
C THR A 5 11.91 3.11 -30.14
N PRO A 6 12.56 3.97 -30.94
CA PRO A 6 13.75 4.67 -30.49
C PRO A 6 13.37 5.81 -29.53
N ILE A 7 14.04 5.84 -28.37
CA ILE A 7 13.91 6.93 -27.40
C ILE A 7 14.62 8.16 -27.98
N GLU A 8 13.86 9.08 -28.55
CA GLU A 8 14.38 10.39 -28.94
C GLU A 8 14.87 11.16 -27.71
N LYS A 9 16.18 11.39 -27.65
CA LYS A 9 16.84 12.26 -26.67
C LYS A 9 16.49 13.72 -26.97
N ARG A 10 15.56 14.32 -26.21
CA ARG A 10 15.44 15.78 -26.10
C ARG A 10 15.64 16.24 -24.64
N ARG A 11 16.38 17.34 -24.51
CA ARG A 11 16.80 17.99 -23.27
C ARG A 11 15.60 18.30 -22.36
N GLY A 12 15.74 17.96 -21.08
CA GLY A 12 14.69 18.04 -20.07
C GLY A 12 14.17 16.64 -19.75
N ARG A 13 14.67 16.07 -18.65
CA ARG A 13 14.39 14.73 -18.11
C ARG A 13 13.10 14.13 -18.68
N PRO A 14 13.14 13.00 -19.43
CA PRO A 14 11.93 12.41 -19.98
C PRO A 14 10.91 12.28 -18.85
N ARG A 15 9.71 12.84 -19.05
CA ARG A 15 8.56 12.51 -18.21
C ARG A 15 8.33 11.04 -18.47
N ALA A 16 8.97 10.17 -17.70
CA ALA A 16 8.72 8.75 -17.73
C ALA A 16 7.22 8.61 -17.45
N GLN A 17 6.45 8.32 -18.51
CA GLN A 17 5.10 7.84 -18.32
C GLN A 17 5.25 6.57 -17.50
N MET A 18 4.62 6.57 -16.35
CA MET A 18 4.77 5.46 -15.42
C MET A 18 4.16 4.22 -16.08
N PRO A 19 4.87 3.09 -16.13
CA PRO A 19 4.31 1.88 -16.69
C PRO A 19 3.08 1.45 -15.87
N ALA A 20 2.06 0.95 -16.55
CA ALA A 20 0.95 0.27 -15.90
C ALA A 20 1.49 -0.97 -15.16
N LEU A 21 0.81 -1.37 -14.09
CA LEU A 21 1.13 -2.61 -13.41
C LEU A 21 0.91 -3.78 -14.37
N PRO A 22 1.85 -4.73 -14.49
CA PRO A 22 1.65 -5.92 -15.31
C PRO A 22 0.41 -6.70 -14.86
N ASP A 23 -0.45 -7.10 -15.80
CA ASP A 23 -1.67 -7.87 -15.52
C ASP A 23 -1.38 -9.18 -14.79
N GLU A 24 -0.19 -9.75 -15.00
CA GLU A 24 0.33 -10.96 -14.36
C GLU A 24 0.43 -10.84 -12.84
N ILE A 25 0.68 -9.62 -12.32
CA ILE A 25 0.73 -9.36 -10.88
C ILE A 25 -0.68 -9.41 -10.28
N LEU A 26 -1.68 -8.98 -11.04
CA LEU A 26 -3.08 -8.86 -10.61
C LEU A 26 -3.88 -10.15 -10.87
N SER A 27 -3.46 -11.00 -11.79
CA SER A 27 -4.20 -12.21 -12.18
C SER A 27 -4.33 -13.24 -11.06
N GLY A 28 -3.42 -13.24 -10.09
CA GLY A 28 -3.44 -14.13 -8.93
C GLY A 28 -4.22 -13.62 -7.72
N MET A 29 -4.86 -12.46 -7.81
CA MET A 29 -5.59 -11.83 -6.69
C MET A 29 -7.11 -12.03 -6.82
N SER A 30 -7.78 -12.32 -5.70
CA SER A 30 -9.23 -12.22 -5.60
C SER A 30 -9.71 -10.77 -5.74
N ALA A 31 -11.01 -10.55 -5.99
CA ALA A 31 -11.56 -9.20 -6.11
C ALA A 31 -11.29 -8.32 -4.87
N LEU A 32 -11.44 -8.91 -3.67
CA LEU A 32 -11.18 -8.22 -2.41
C LEU A 32 -9.69 -7.89 -2.23
N GLU A 33 -8.80 -8.79 -2.62
CA GLU A 33 -7.35 -8.54 -2.58
C GLU A 33 -6.95 -7.42 -3.55
N LYS A 34 -7.57 -7.36 -4.72
CA LYS A 34 -7.35 -6.25 -5.67
C LYS A 34 -7.79 -4.92 -5.08
N GLU A 35 -8.96 -4.86 -4.47
CA GLU A 35 -9.46 -3.65 -3.82
C GLU A 35 -8.53 -3.20 -2.69
N HIS A 36 -8.08 -4.12 -1.83
CA HIS A 36 -7.11 -3.81 -0.78
C HIS A 36 -5.76 -3.36 -1.33
N PHE A 37 -5.29 -3.97 -2.41
CA PHE A 37 -4.04 -3.61 -3.07
C PHE A 37 -4.14 -2.21 -3.69
N GLU A 38 -5.21 -1.91 -4.42
CA GLU A 38 -5.47 -0.60 -5.02
C GLU A 38 -5.58 0.50 -3.94
N TYR A 39 -6.33 0.23 -2.87
CA TYR A 39 -6.42 1.13 -1.73
C TYR A 39 -5.05 1.38 -1.08
N PHE A 40 -4.25 0.32 -0.90
CA PHE A 40 -2.90 0.43 -0.35
C PHE A 40 -2.03 1.34 -1.22
N LEU A 41 -2.00 1.11 -2.54
CA LEU A 41 -1.23 1.94 -3.47
C LEU A 41 -1.67 3.40 -3.40
N TYR A 42 -2.98 3.64 -3.48
CA TYR A 42 -3.54 4.99 -3.39
C TYR A 42 -3.11 5.70 -2.10
N ALA A 43 -3.26 5.05 -0.94
CA ALA A 43 -2.95 5.66 0.34
C ALA A 43 -1.46 6.03 0.47
N TYR A 44 -0.55 5.14 0.08
CA TYR A 44 0.89 5.38 0.18
C TYR A 44 1.44 6.30 -0.91
N GLU A 45 0.89 6.26 -2.13
CA GLU A 45 1.22 7.24 -3.17
C GLU A 45 0.81 8.65 -2.73
N GLN A 46 -0.39 8.81 -2.16
CA GLN A 46 -0.85 10.08 -1.59
C GLN A 46 0.02 10.55 -0.43
N ALA A 47 0.38 9.66 0.50
CA ALA A 47 1.28 9.99 1.60
C ALA A 47 2.66 10.46 1.09
N TYR A 48 3.19 9.79 0.06
CA TYR A 48 4.44 10.19 -0.58
C TYR A 48 4.34 11.56 -1.25
N GLU A 49 3.29 11.81 -2.02
CA GLU A 49 3.09 13.09 -2.68
C GLU A 49 2.89 14.25 -1.70
N ARG A 50 2.19 14.03 -0.59
CA ARG A 50 2.08 15.05 0.49
C ARG A 50 3.44 15.39 1.08
N ARG A 51 4.31 14.40 1.27
CA ARG A 51 5.61 14.57 1.93
C ARG A 51 6.70 15.10 1.00
N TYR A 52 6.70 14.69 -0.26
CA TYR A 52 7.78 14.93 -1.22
C TYR A 52 7.35 15.68 -2.49
N GLY A 53 6.06 16.01 -2.62
CA GLY A 53 5.48 16.83 -3.69
C GLY A 53 5.19 16.11 -5.00
N ARG A 54 6.00 15.11 -5.39
CA ARG A 54 5.79 14.35 -6.63
C ARG A 54 6.25 12.92 -6.51
N LEU A 55 5.40 11.98 -6.89
CA LEU A 55 5.74 10.56 -6.93
C LEU A 55 6.87 10.27 -7.93
N THR A 56 7.97 9.72 -7.43
CA THR A 56 9.10 9.29 -8.28
C THR A 56 8.88 7.86 -8.77
N PRO A 57 9.43 7.46 -9.94
CA PRO A 57 9.30 6.09 -10.43
C PRO A 57 9.84 5.05 -9.43
N THR A 58 10.97 5.35 -8.78
CA THR A 58 11.56 4.47 -7.75
C THR A 58 10.65 4.33 -6.54
N ALA A 59 10.05 5.43 -6.06
CA ALA A 59 9.09 5.38 -4.96
C ALA A 59 7.85 4.56 -5.33
N ARG A 60 7.30 4.73 -6.54
CA ARG A 60 6.19 3.90 -7.01
C ARG A 60 6.56 2.42 -7.00
N ILE A 61 7.71 2.04 -7.55
CA ILE A 61 8.17 0.65 -7.55
C ILE A 61 8.22 0.10 -6.12
N ASN A 62 8.81 0.85 -5.19
CA ASN A 62 8.89 0.43 -3.80
C ASN A 62 7.51 0.31 -3.14
N ILE A 63 6.59 1.24 -3.41
CA ILE A 63 5.20 1.19 -2.90
C ILE A 63 4.43 0.01 -3.53
N THR A 64 4.64 -0.28 -4.81
CA THR A 64 4.07 -1.47 -5.46
C THR A 64 4.57 -2.76 -4.81
N GLN A 65 5.88 -2.88 -4.60
CA GLN A 65 6.45 -4.06 -3.93
C GLN A 65 5.92 -4.21 -2.51
N ALA A 66 5.83 -3.09 -1.77
CA ALA A 66 5.21 -3.06 -0.46
C ALA A 66 3.75 -3.55 -0.51
N GLY A 67 2.96 -3.14 -1.51
CA GLY A 67 1.58 -3.61 -1.67
C GLY A 67 1.49 -5.12 -1.90
N LEU A 68 2.44 -5.72 -2.61
CA LEU A 68 2.46 -7.17 -2.84
C LEU A 68 2.77 -7.94 -1.56
N ASP A 69 3.75 -7.47 -0.79
CA ASP A 69 4.07 -8.05 0.52
C ASP A 69 2.91 -7.86 1.51
N TYR A 70 2.15 -6.77 1.40
CA TYR A 70 0.93 -6.55 2.18
C TYR A 70 -0.15 -7.60 1.86
N ILE A 71 -0.46 -7.86 0.58
CA ILE A 71 -1.40 -8.92 0.22
C ILE A 71 -0.92 -10.28 0.68
N HIS A 72 0.38 -10.56 0.55
CA HIS A 72 0.94 -11.81 1.04
C HIS A 72 0.80 -11.95 2.56
N LEU A 73 0.98 -10.85 3.31
CA LEU A 73 0.75 -10.82 4.75
C LEU A 73 -0.72 -11.09 5.11
N LEU A 74 -1.68 -10.51 4.38
CA LEU A 74 -3.11 -10.77 4.59
C LEU A 74 -3.46 -12.25 4.38
N ARG A 75 -2.92 -12.87 3.33
CA ARG A 75 -3.09 -14.31 3.06
C ARG A 75 -2.58 -15.16 4.21
N LEU A 76 -1.38 -14.87 4.68
CA LEU A 76 -0.76 -15.60 5.78
C LEU A 76 -1.54 -15.44 7.08
N GLN A 77 -2.02 -14.23 7.39
CA GLN A 77 -2.89 -14.01 8.55
C GLN A 77 -4.19 -14.79 8.41
N GLY A 78 -4.84 -14.77 7.25
CA GLY A 78 -6.05 -15.55 6.98
C GLY A 78 -5.84 -17.05 7.22
N GLU A 79 -4.73 -17.61 6.73
CA GLU A 79 -4.38 -19.01 6.94
C GLU A 79 -4.13 -19.32 8.43
N GLN A 80 -3.43 -18.43 9.15
CA GLN A 80 -3.19 -18.59 10.58
C GLN A 80 -4.49 -18.53 11.40
N PHE A 81 -5.41 -17.63 11.06
CA PHE A 81 -6.72 -17.55 11.71
C PHE A 81 -7.57 -18.82 11.47
N GLN A 82 -7.56 -19.34 10.25
CA GLN A 82 -8.31 -20.55 9.91
C GLN A 82 -7.71 -21.81 10.55
N SER A 83 -6.37 -21.94 10.50
CA SER A 83 -5.66 -23.13 11.00
C SER A 83 -5.43 -23.12 12.52
N ARG A 84 -5.53 -21.95 13.17
CA ARG A 84 -5.12 -21.69 14.57
C ARG A 84 -3.69 -22.11 14.87
N LYS A 85 -2.84 -22.21 13.85
CA LYS A 85 -1.43 -22.59 13.97
C LYS A 85 -0.57 -21.44 13.49
N LEU A 86 0.54 -21.21 14.19
CA LEU A 86 1.54 -20.26 13.73
C LEU A 86 2.24 -20.86 12.50
N VAL A 87 2.02 -20.26 11.33
CA VAL A 87 2.79 -20.59 10.13
C VAL A 87 4.18 -20.01 10.30
N SER A 88 5.12 -20.83 10.77
CA SER A 88 6.54 -20.47 10.84
C SER A 88 7.12 -20.44 9.43
N GLN A 89 7.64 -19.28 9.01
CA GLN A 89 8.32 -19.16 7.72
C GLN A 89 9.82 -19.41 7.88
N ALA A 90 10.39 -20.26 7.04
CA ALA A 90 11.83 -20.51 6.97
C ALA A 90 12.64 -19.35 6.33
N ARG A 91 11.95 -18.33 5.80
CA ARG A 91 12.52 -17.11 5.16
C ARG A 91 12.08 -15.86 5.92
N GLN A 92 12.52 -14.68 5.47
CA GLN A 92 12.05 -13.41 6.02
C GLN A 92 10.53 -13.29 5.93
N HIS A 93 9.91 -12.94 7.07
CA HIS A 93 8.48 -12.72 7.18
C HIS A 93 8.03 -11.54 6.29
N PRO A 94 6.87 -11.60 5.62
CA PRO A 94 6.46 -10.59 4.63
C PRO A 94 6.32 -9.20 5.25
N GLY A 95 5.89 -9.13 6.52
CA GLY A 95 5.83 -7.88 7.28
C GLY A 95 7.19 -7.20 7.49
N VAL A 96 8.30 -7.94 7.49
CA VAL A 96 9.66 -7.35 7.54
C VAL A 96 10.00 -6.73 6.19
N GLN A 97 9.67 -7.44 5.11
CA GLN A 97 9.96 -7.02 3.74
C GLN A 97 9.11 -5.79 3.34
N LEU A 98 7.83 -5.80 3.71
CA LEU A 98 6.92 -4.66 3.64
C LEU A 98 7.53 -3.38 4.24
N ARG A 99 8.02 -3.47 5.49
CA ARG A 99 8.64 -2.31 6.17
C ARG A 99 9.91 -1.85 5.47
N ALA A 100 10.71 -2.77 4.93
CA ALA A 100 11.92 -2.42 4.19
C ALA A 100 11.58 -1.65 2.91
N TRP A 101 10.55 -2.06 2.17
CA TRP A 101 10.11 -1.34 0.97
C TRP A 101 9.54 0.05 1.27
N LEU A 102 8.70 0.16 2.30
CA LEU A 102 8.17 1.46 2.73
C LEU A 102 9.31 2.39 3.16
N ALA A 103 10.27 1.89 3.94
CA ALA A 103 11.44 2.67 4.34
C ALA A 103 12.30 3.08 3.14
N ALA A 104 12.46 2.22 2.13
CA ALA A 104 13.14 2.54 0.87
C ALA A 104 12.39 3.62 0.05
N ALA A 105 11.07 3.72 0.21
CA ALA A 105 10.26 4.84 -0.30
C ALA A 105 10.28 6.08 0.61
N GLY A 106 10.98 6.04 1.75
CA GLY A 106 10.96 7.13 2.75
C GLY A 106 9.67 7.21 3.57
N LEU A 107 8.82 6.19 3.47
CA LEU A 107 7.50 6.11 4.11
C LEU A 107 7.53 5.21 5.34
N GLN A 108 6.62 5.48 6.26
CA GLN A 108 6.34 4.67 7.45
C GLN A 108 4.83 4.49 7.58
N GLU A 109 4.38 3.47 8.33
CA GLU A 109 2.93 3.22 8.52
C GLU A 109 2.18 4.44 9.07
N ARG A 110 2.83 5.26 9.90
CA ARG A 110 2.26 6.50 10.45
C ARG A 110 2.06 7.62 9.42
N ASP A 111 2.65 7.50 8.23
CA ASP A 111 2.53 8.51 7.17
C ASP A 111 1.19 8.39 6.44
N ILE A 112 0.46 7.28 6.61
CA ILE A 112 -0.96 7.23 6.30
C ILE A 112 -1.66 7.97 7.43
N GLU A 113 -2.02 9.23 7.18
CA GLU A 113 -3.06 9.87 7.98
C GLU A 113 -4.30 8.97 7.89
N GLN A 114 -4.65 8.30 9.00
CA GLN A 114 -6.02 7.86 9.18
C GLN A 114 -6.89 9.09 8.92
N PRO A 115 -7.98 8.99 8.14
CA PRO A 115 -8.91 10.10 8.04
C PRO A 115 -9.19 10.53 9.47
N LYS A 116 -8.85 11.79 9.81
CA LYS A 116 -9.15 12.36 11.12
C LYS A 116 -10.57 11.92 11.41
N GLN A 117 -10.78 11.13 12.46
CA GLN A 117 -12.12 10.86 12.93
C GLN A 117 -12.76 12.24 13.06
N THR A 118 -13.71 12.53 12.17
CA THR A 118 -14.46 13.76 12.20
C THR A 118 -15.06 13.88 13.60
N ASP A 119 -15.03 15.09 14.15
CA ASP A 119 -15.46 15.40 15.53
C ASP A 119 -16.86 14.82 15.89
N GLU A 120 -17.68 14.47 14.89
CA GLU A 120 -18.93 13.72 15.06
C GLU A 120 -18.79 12.40 15.85
N ALA A 121 -17.68 11.67 15.72
CA ALA A 121 -17.48 10.43 16.46
C ALA A 121 -17.21 10.68 17.96
N ALA A 122 -16.57 11.82 18.28
CA ALA A 122 -16.34 12.25 19.65
C ALA A 122 -17.65 12.76 20.29
N ASP A 123 -18.43 13.55 19.55
CA ASP A 123 -19.73 14.06 19.98
C ASP A 123 -20.74 12.93 20.22
N THR A 124 -20.75 11.92 19.33
CA THR A 124 -21.63 10.75 19.48
C THR A 124 -21.23 9.91 20.70
N ARG A 125 -19.93 9.76 20.98
CA ARG A 125 -19.45 9.04 22.17
C ARG A 125 -19.81 9.79 23.46
N GLU A 126 -19.69 11.11 23.48
CA GLU A 126 -20.06 11.93 24.64
C GLU A 126 -21.58 11.91 24.88
N ALA A 127 -22.38 11.96 23.81
CA ALA A 127 -23.84 11.85 23.89
C ALA A 127 -24.29 10.49 24.47
N LEU A 128 -23.67 9.39 24.03
CA LEU A 128 -23.97 8.04 24.52
C LEU A 128 -23.57 7.86 25.99
N LEU A 129 -22.43 8.41 26.40
CA LEU A 129 -21.98 8.36 27.80
C LEU A 129 -22.91 9.17 28.72
N LYS A 130 -23.41 10.32 28.28
CA LYS A 130 -24.42 11.10 29.02
C LYS A 130 -25.76 10.39 29.14
N LEU A 131 -26.14 9.59 28.14
CA LEU A 131 -27.38 8.81 28.16
C LEU A 131 -27.29 7.61 29.10
N ALA A 132 -26.12 6.98 29.22
CA ALA A 132 -25.86 5.86 30.11
C ALA A 132 -25.68 6.26 31.59
N ALA A 133 -25.50 7.54 31.88
CA ALA A 133 -25.37 8.09 33.23
C ALA A 133 -26.71 8.58 33.84
N ARG A 134 -27.82 8.35 33.14
CA ARG A 134 -29.20 8.50 33.64
C ARG A 134 -29.77 7.14 34.02
#